data_AF-A0A222SR06-F1
#
_entry.id   AF-A0A222SR06-F1
#
_cell.length_a   1.000
_cell.length_b   1.000
_cell.length_c   1.000
_cell.angle_alpha   90.00
_cell.angle_beta   90.00
_cell.angle_gamma   90.00
#
_symmetry.space_group_name_H-M   'P 1'
#
loop_
_entity.id
_entity.type
_entity.pdbx_description
1 polymer ?
#
loop_
_entity_poly.entity_id
_entity_poly.type
_entity_poly.pdbx_seq_one_letter_code
_entity_poly.pdbx_strand_id
1 'polypeptide(L)'
;MTAATVTRRAVSVAVLLATATLLTAGCGDGSGKPPGEARSTSAVRDPATRSPSGQATSGTFNSTDIGWIQLMIAMDDQTTVLLGLVPGHSSDTGVEKWAKPVAIAYRDELVQLRKLLARAGVPDTNPHQGHDMPGMVTEDELRTIKGTKGAAFDTLFLAAMRDHLDQAAKIAHSQRSAGADPAAKRLAASVEKTSLTWRARLPKGSGGR
;
A
#
# COMPACT_ATOMS: atom_id res chain seq x y z
N MET A 1 -49.99 -26.12 2.10
CA MET A 1 -48.90 -26.37 1.14
C MET A 1 -49.38 -25.98 -0.25
N THR A 2 -48.96 -24.83 -0.77
CA THR A 2 -49.17 -24.42 -2.16
C THR A 2 -48.02 -23.49 -2.53
N ALA A 3 -47.12 -23.97 -3.39
CA ALA A 3 -45.92 -23.26 -3.84
C ALA A 3 -46.26 -22.45 -5.11
N ALA A 4 -45.89 -21.17 -5.13
CA ALA A 4 -45.97 -20.33 -6.32
C ALA A 4 -44.56 -20.13 -6.89
N THR A 5 -44.34 -20.68 -8.08
CA THR A 5 -43.09 -20.58 -8.86
C THR A 5 -43.06 -19.24 -9.60
N VAL A 6 -42.05 -18.40 -9.33
CA VAL A 6 -41.82 -17.15 -10.07
C VAL A 6 -40.70 -17.36 -11.09
N THR A 7 -41.06 -17.22 -12.37
CA THR A 7 -40.20 -17.42 -13.54
C THR A 7 -39.26 -16.21 -13.74
N ARG A 8 -37.96 -16.48 -13.90
CA ARG A 8 -36.93 -15.48 -14.21
C ARG A 8 -37.09 -14.97 -15.66
N ARG A 9 -37.11 -13.65 -15.87
CA ARG A 9 -36.93 -13.04 -17.19
C ARG A 9 -35.52 -12.43 -17.27
N ALA A 10 -34.69 -13.01 -18.13
CA ALA A 10 -33.42 -12.42 -18.54
C ALA A 10 -33.68 -11.34 -19.59
N VAL A 11 -33.15 -10.15 -19.39
CA VAL A 11 -33.14 -9.08 -20.39
C VAL A 11 -31.68 -8.84 -20.76
N SER A 12 -31.30 -9.34 -21.93
CA SER A 12 -30.03 -9.06 -22.58
C SER A 12 -30.17 -7.79 -23.38
N VAL A 13 -29.39 -6.76 -23.09
CA VAL A 13 -29.23 -5.58 -23.97
C VAL A 13 -27.76 -5.51 -24.36
N ALA A 14 -27.51 -5.86 -25.62
CA ALA A 14 -26.26 -5.59 -26.30
C ALA A 14 -26.26 -4.13 -26.77
N VAL A 15 -25.20 -3.37 -26.46
CA VAL A 15 -24.98 -2.02 -27.01
C VAL A 15 -23.64 -2.01 -27.72
N LEU A 16 -23.69 -1.48 -28.93
CA LEU A 16 -22.69 -1.51 -30.00
C LEU A 16 -21.39 -0.77 -29.68
N LEU A 17 -20.30 -1.31 -30.22
CA LEU A 17 -19.00 -0.67 -30.34
C LEU A 17 -19.07 0.50 -31.34
N ALA A 18 -18.49 1.65 -30.96
CA ALA A 18 -18.10 2.71 -31.88
C ALA A 18 -16.60 2.97 -31.69
N THR A 19 -15.80 2.53 -32.66
CA THR A 19 -14.38 2.82 -32.81
C THR A 19 -14.20 4.13 -33.55
N ALA A 20 -13.46 5.08 -32.97
CA ALA A 20 -13.00 6.27 -33.66
C ALA A 20 -11.47 6.38 -33.55
N THR A 21 -10.79 6.03 -34.64
CA THR A 21 -9.36 6.26 -34.86
C THR A 21 -9.19 7.60 -35.57
N LEU A 22 -8.43 8.53 -34.99
CA LEU A 22 -7.88 9.69 -35.68
C LEU A 22 -6.36 9.74 -35.45
N LEU A 23 -5.60 9.42 -36.50
CA LEU A 23 -4.16 9.71 -36.57
C LEU A 23 -4.00 11.11 -37.17
N THR A 24 -3.21 11.97 -36.52
CA THR A 24 -2.58 13.11 -37.19
C THR A 24 -1.08 13.09 -36.88
N ALA A 25 -0.31 12.95 -37.95
CA ALA A 25 1.14 13.10 -37.97
C ALA A 25 1.46 14.58 -38.19
N GLY A 26 2.36 15.13 -37.39
CA GLY A 26 2.92 16.46 -37.58
C GLY A 26 4.44 16.40 -37.53
N CYS A 27 5.09 16.34 -38.70
CA CYS A 27 6.51 16.62 -38.87
C CYS A 27 6.64 18.10 -39.28
N GLY A 28 7.34 18.89 -38.48
CA GLY A 28 7.82 20.21 -38.85
C GLY A 28 9.35 20.19 -38.84
N ASP A 29 9.95 20.19 -40.04
CA ASP A 29 11.38 20.40 -40.26
C ASP A 29 11.60 21.89 -40.54
N GLY A 30 12.50 22.50 -39.79
CA GLY A 30 12.71 23.95 -39.76
C GLY A 30 14.19 24.29 -39.71
N SER A 31 14.87 24.09 -40.85
CA SER A 31 16.25 24.55 -41.06
C SER A 31 16.28 26.06 -41.30
N GLY A 32 16.72 26.82 -40.30
CA GLY A 32 16.95 28.26 -40.41
C GLY A 32 18.25 28.66 -39.69
N LYS A 33 19.31 28.95 -40.46
CA LYS A 33 20.59 29.46 -39.99
C LYS A 33 20.65 30.98 -40.21
N PRO A 34 21.06 31.78 -39.20
CA PRO A 34 21.71 33.07 -39.44
C PRO A 34 23.18 33.07 -38.96
N PRO A 35 24.00 34.05 -39.43
CA PRO A 35 25.44 34.08 -39.24
C PRO A 35 25.84 34.69 -37.89
N GLY A 36 27.07 34.38 -37.46
CA GLY A 36 27.55 34.64 -36.10
C GLY A 36 28.10 36.04 -35.84
N GLU A 37 28.20 36.37 -34.55
CA GLU A 37 29.36 37.03 -33.94
C GLU A 37 29.29 36.89 -32.40
N ALA A 38 30.45 37.06 -31.76
CA ALA A 38 30.67 37.34 -30.33
C ALA A 38 30.57 36.19 -29.30
N ARG A 39 31.74 35.62 -29.09
CA ARG A 39 32.25 34.91 -27.90
C ARG A 39 31.84 35.60 -26.59
N SER A 40 31.17 34.87 -25.69
CA SER A 40 31.19 35.14 -24.24
C SER A 40 31.02 33.82 -23.49
N THR A 41 32.09 33.44 -22.82
CA THR A 41 32.21 32.28 -21.94
C THR A 41 31.54 32.59 -20.61
N SER A 42 30.44 31.91 -20.29
CA SER A 42 30.01 31.59 -18.93
C SER A 42 28.86 30.59 -19.00
N ALA A 43 29.20 29.31 -19.19
CA ALA A 43 28.26 28.23 -18.93
C ALA A 43 28.23 28.02 -17.40
N VAL A 44 27.19 28.59 -16.78
CA VAL A 44 26.72 28.18 -15.45
C VAL A 44 26.43 26.68 -15.54
N ARG A 45 27.16 25.87 -14.76
CA ARG A 45 26.82 24.46 -14.57
C ARG A 45 25.57 24.41 -13.69
N ASP A 46 24.42 24.15 -14.28
CA ASP A 46 23.29 23.62 -13.53
C ASP A 46 23.73 22.33 -12.82
N PRO A 47 23.55 22.22 -11.49
CA PRO A 47 23.65 20.93 -10.84
C PRO A 47 22.44 20.13 -11.30
N ALA A 48 22.65 19.21 -12.25
CA ALA A 48 21.71 18.14 -12.51
C ALA A 48 21.35 17.50 -11.16
N THR A 49 20.09 17.64 -10.76
CA THR A 49 19.48 16.95 -9.64
C THR A 49 19.71 15.46 -9.87
N ARG A 50 20.69 14.90 -9.17
CA ARG A 50 20.87 13.45 -9.15
C ARG A 50 19.62 12.87 -8.51
N SER A 51 18.80 12.19 -9.29
CA SER A 51 17.93 11.13 -8.76
C SER A 51 18.79 10.25 -7.85
N PRO A 52 18.33 9.89 -6.64
CA PRO A 52 19.12 9.07 -5.73
C PRO A 52 19.48 7.79 -6.47
N SER A 53 20.75 7.72 -6.83
CA SER A 53 21.34 6.60 -7.55
C SER A 53 21.24 5.40 -6.63
N GLY A 54 20.77 4.27 -7.16
CA GLY A 54 20.49 3.05 -6.43
C GLY A 54 21.54 2.80 -5.35
N GLN A 55 21.09 2.84 -4.10
CA GLN A 55 21.92 2.42 -2.97
C GLN A 55 22.41 1.01 -3.27
N ALA A 56 23.71 0.80 -3.06
CA ALA A 56 24.37 -0.46 -3.34
C ALA A 56 23.61 -1.58 -2.62
N THR A 57 22.91 -2.41 -3.38
CA THR A 57 22.35 -3.66 -2.88
C THR A 57 23.52 -4.58 -2.57
N SER A 58 23.94 -4.61 -1.30
CA SER A 58 24.82 -5.66 -0.80
C SER A 58 24.05 -6.98 -0.87
N GLY A 59 24.37 -7.82 -1.85
CA GLY A 59 23.79 -9.16 -1.99
C GLY A 59 22.39 -9.19 -2.61
N THR A 60 21.75 -10.36 -2.48
CA THR A 60 20.55 -10.91 -3.18
C THR A 60 19.29 -10.06 -3.30
N PHE A 61 19.28 -8.81 -2.87
CA PHE A 61 18.12 -7.92 -2.95
C PHE A 61 18.02 -7.24 -4.31
N ASN A 62 16.81 -7.17 -4.86
CA ASN A 62 16.46 -6.32 -5.99
C ASN A 62 15.64 -5.10 -5.53
N SER A 63 15.30 -4.21 -6.46
CA SER A 63 14.51 -3.01 -6.16
C SER A 63 13.11 -3.33 -5.61
N THR A 64 12.51 -4.45 -6.01
CA THR A 64 11.21 -4.90 -5.49
C THR A 64 11.32 -5.24 -4.02
N ASP A 65 12.38 -5.94 -3.61
CA ASP A 65 12.62 -6.27 -2.21
C ASP A 65 12.75 -5.01 -1.36
N ILE A 66 13.60 -4.05 -1.78
CA ILE A 66 13.83 -2.82 -1.03
C ILE A 66 12.54 -1.98 -0.93
N GLY A 67 11.86 -1.78 -2.06
CA GLY A 67 10.63 -0.98 -2.10
C GLY A 67 9.52 -1.59 -1.26
N TRP A 68 9.35 -2.92 -1.29
CA TRP A 68 8.37 -3.60 -0.46
C TRP A 68 8.71 -3.52 1.04
N ILE A 69 9.98 -3.73 1.43
CA ILE A 69 10.39 -3.63 2.83
C ILE A 69 10.11 -2.21 3.37
N GLN A 70 10.54 -1.18 2.64
CA GLN A 70 10.33 0.21 3.05
C GLN A 70 8.84 0.56 3.15
N LEU A 71 8.04 0.13 2.18
CA LEU A 71 6.59 0.34 2.19
C LEU A 71 5.92 -0.38 3.36
N MET A 72 6.23 -1.66 3.58
CA MET A 72 5.59 -2.44 4.63
C MET A 72 5.96 -1.92 6.03
N ILE A 73 7.20 -1.45 6.24
CA ILE A 73 7.58 -0.79 7.50
C ILE A 73 6.70 0.45 7.75
N ALA A 74 6.54 1.31 6.73
CA ALA A 74 5.73 2.51 6.86
C ALA A 74 4.26 2.20 7.16
N MET A 75 3.69 1.17 6.50
CA MET A 75 2.32 0.74 6.74
C MET A 75 2.15 0.11 8.13
N ASP A 76 3.08 -0.75 8.56
CA ASP A 76 3.03 -1.46 9.84
C ASP A 76 3.23 -0.53 11.04
N ASP A 77 4.06 0.51 10.91
CA ASP A 77 4.23 1.51 11.96
C ASP A 77 2.89 2.22 12.25
N GLN A 78 2.17 2.66 11.21
CA GLN A 78 0.85 3.30 11.38
C GLN A 78 -0.22 2.32 11.87
N THR A 79 -0.24 1.10 11.35
CA THR A 79 -1.18 0.07 11.80
C THR A 79 -0.93 -0.31 13.26
N THR A 80 0.31 -0.32 13.72
CA THR A 80 0.64 -0.54 15.13
C THR A 80 0.07 0.57 16.03
N VAL A 81 0.11 1.84 15.58
CA VAL A 81 -0.55 2.95 16.29
C VAL A 81 -2.06 2.74 16.35
N LEU A 82 -2.69 2.41 15.22
CA LEU A 82 -4.13 2.15 15.15
C LEU A 82 -4.56 1.01 16.09
N LEU A 83 -3.85 -0.12 16.07
CA LEU A 83 -4.10 -1.26 16.95
C LEU A 83 -3.94 -0.91 18.43
N GLY A 84 -2.99 -0.01 18.74
CA GLY A 84 -2.77 0.52 20.08
C GLY A 84 -3.92 1.36 20.64
N LEU A 85 -4.82 1.86 19.79
CA LEU A 85 -6.00 2.60 20.22
C LEU A 85 -7.12 1.70 20.78
N VAL A 86 -7.15 0.41 20.40
CA VAL A 86 -8.26 -0.49 20.74
C VAL A 86 -8.52 -0.54 22.25
N PRO A 87 -7.51 -0.75 23.12
CA PRO A 87 -7.69 -0.57 24.56
C PRO A 87 -8.13 0.86 24.90
N GLY A 88 -9.31 0.99 25.50
CA GLY A 88 -9.85 2.28 25.96
C GLY A 88 -10.62 3.09 24.91
N HIS A 89 -10.72 2.62 23.66
CA HIS A 89 -11.63 3.20 22.66
C HIS A 89 -12.70 2.22 22.18
N SER A 90 -12.40 0.92 22.10
CA SER A 90 -13.39 -0.08 21.70
C SER A 90 -14.45 -0.33 22.77
N SER A 91 -15.65 -0.70 22.34
CA SER A 91 -16.73 -1.23 23.20
C SER A 91 -17.08 -2.68 22.89
N ASP A 92 -16.42 -3.27 21.90
CA ASP A 92 -16.73 -4.60 21.37
C ASP A 92 -15.65 -5.60 21.79
N THR A 93 -16.01 -6.52 22.69
CA THR A 93 -15.09 -7.56 23.18
C THR A 93 -14.55 -8.47 22.05
N GLY A 94 -15.26 -8.58 20.92
CA GLY A 94 -14.79 -9.27 19.73
C GLY A 94 -13.65 -8.52 19.04
N VAL A 95 -13.76 -7.19 18.93
CA VAL A 95 -12.69 -6.31 18.43
C VAL A 95 -11.46 -6.39 19.32
N GLU A 96 -11.63 -6.28 20.64
CA GLU A 96 -10.51 -6.39 21.59
C GLU A 96 -9.79 -7.73 21.52
N LYS A 97 -10.55 -8.84 21.48
CA LYS A 97 -9.99 -10.20 21.38
C LYS A 97 -9.24 -10.43 20.07
N TRP A 98 -9.73 -9.86 18.97
CA TRP A 98 -9.09 -9.96 17.67
C TRP A 98 -7.85 -9.08 17.56
N ALA A 99 -7.91 -7.83 18.02
CA ALA A 99 -6.83 -6.87 17.88
C ALA A 99 -5.58 -7.23 18.70
N LYS A 100 -5.75 -7.85 19.87
CA LYS A 100 -4.64 -8.21 20.76
C LYS A 100 -3.57 -9.10 20.10
N PRO A 101 -3.88 -10.27 19.52
CA PRO A 101 -2.88 -11.08 18.81
C PRO A 101 -2.37 -10.40 17.53
N VAL A 102 -3.21 -9.61 16.85
CA VAL A 102 -2.79 -8.88 15.64
C VAL A 102 -1.71 -7.85 15.98
N ALA A 103 -1.88 -7.06 17.05
CA ALA A 103 -0.89 -6.09 17.52
C ALA A 103 0.46 -6.73 17.94
N ILE A 104 0.44 -7.99 18.38
CA ILE A 104 1.69 -8.74 18.64
C ILE A 104 2.35 -9.10 17.30
N ALA A 105 1.58 -9.66 16.36
CA ALA A 105 2.09 -10.07 15.06
C ALA A 105 2.73 -8.90 14.28
N TYR A 106 2.11 -7.72 14.26
CA TYR A 106 2.67 -6.54 13.58
C TYR A 106 4.00 -6.06 14.19
N ARG A 107 4.15 -6.12 15.52
CA ARG A 107 5.42 -5.78 16.17
C ARG A 107 6.52 -6.78 15.82
N ASP A 108 6.20 -8.07 15.76
CA ASP A 108 7.13 -9.12 15.35
C ASP A 108 7.48 -9.02 13.86
N GLU A 109 6.54 -8.59 13.03
CA GLU A 109 6.74 -8.33 11.60
C GLU A 109 7.70 -7.14 11.37
N LEU A 110 7.48 -6.01 12.05
CA LEU A 110 8.38 -4.85 12.03
C LEU A 110 9.82 -5.22 12.40
N VAL A 111 10.01 -6.08 13.41
CA VAL A 111 11.35 -6.57 13.78
C VAL A 111 12.00 -7.34 12.62
N GLN A 112 11.23 -8.15 11.90
CA GLN A 112 11.75 -8.91 10.75
C GLN A 112 12.04 -8.00 9.56
N LEU A 113 11.13 -7.07 9.24
CA LEU A 113 11.29 -6.09 8.17
C LEU A 113 12.54 -5.23 8.39
N ARG A 114 12.72 -4.65 9.58
CA ARG A 114 13.90 -3.84 9.91
C ARG A 114 15.20 -4.65 9.86
N LYS A 115 15.17 -5.94 10.23
CA LYS A 115 16.32 -6.85 10.04
C LYS A 115 16.64 -7.08 8.56
N LEU A 116 15.63 -7.21 7.70
CA LEU A 116 15.83 -7.30 6.25
C LEU A 116 16.43 -6.00 5.70
N LEU A 117 15.89 -4.84 6.11
CA LEU A 117 16.35 -3.52 5.68
C LEU A 117 17.82 -3.28 6.07
N ALA A 118 18.18 -3.60 7.32
CA ALA A 118 19.55 -3.51 7.80
C ALA A 118 20.50 -4.45 7.04
N ARG A 119 20.07 -5.69 6.74
CA ARG A 119 20.88 -6.61 5.91
C ARG A 119 21.09 -6.09 4.49
N ALA A 120 20.09 -5.40 3.95
CA ALA A 120 20.19 -4.78 2.63
C ALA A 120 21.12 -3.55 2.60
N GLY A 121 21.61 -3.07 3.76
CA GLY A 121 22.46 -1.88 3.85
C GLY A 121 21.69 -0.57 3.65
N VAL A 122 20.36 -0.61 3.76
CA VAL A 122 19.48 0.55 3.56
C VAL A 122 19.20 1.20 4.92
N PRO A 123 19.35 2.53 5.07
CA PRO A 123 18.98 3.22 6.30
C PRO A 123 17.49 3.07 6.63
N ASP A 124 17.17 2.94 7.93
CA ASP A 124 15.80 2.92 8.43
C ASP A 124 15.22 4.36 8.48
N THR A 125 14.96 4.88 7.28
CA THR A 125 14.23 6.12 7.06
C THR A 125 12.91 5.80 6.37
N ASN A 126 11.86 6.59 6.61
CA ASN A 126 10.57 6.42 5.95
C ASN A 126 10.49 7.28 4.66
N PRO A 127 10.74 6.71 3.45
CA PRO A 127 10.58 7.46 2.20
C PRO A 127 9.11 7.75 1.85
N HIS A 128 8.15 7.12 2.55
CA HIS A 128 6.72 7.30 2.35
C HIS A 128 6.11 8.29 3.36
N GLN A 129 6.93 8.99 4.15
CA GLN A 129 6.46 9.99 5.10
C GLN A 129 5.66 11.09 4.37
N GLY A 130 4.41 11.32 4.79
CA GLY A 130 3.54 12.35 4.19
C GLY A 130 2.95 11.96 2.83
N HIS A 131 3.05 10.69 2.42
CA HIS A 131 2.42 10.18 1.21
C HIS A 131 1.37 9.12 1.54
N ASP A 132 0.14 9.38 1.12
CA ASP A 132 -0.94 8.42 1.27
C ASP A 132 -0.91 7.39 0.15
N MET A 133 -1.00 6.12 0.52
CA MET A 133 -1.00 4.98 -0.38
C MET A 133 -2.21 4.09 -0.08
N PRO A 134 -2.76 3.35 -1.06
CA PRO A 134 -3.84 2.40 -0.81
C PRO A 134 -3.50 1.50 0.39
N GLY A 135 -4.45 1.31 1.31
CA GLY A 135 -4.32 0.47 2.50
C GLY A 135 -3.36 0.96 3.59
N MET A 136 -2.70 2.11 3.41
CA MET A 136 -1.98 2.75 4.50
C MET A 136 -3.00 3.43 5.41
N VAL A 137 -2.89 3.22 6.72
CA VAL A 137 -3.65 4.04 7.68
C VAL A 137 -3.01 5.42 7.72
N THR A 138 -3.71 6.40 7.17
CA THR A 138 -3.20 7.77 7.04
C THR A 138 -3.19 8.50 8.39
N GLU A 139 -2.42 9.58 8.48
CA GLU A 139 -2.42 10.45 9.67
C GLU A 139 -3.80 11.06 9.94
N ASP A 140 -4.55 11.37 8.89
CA ASP A 140 -5.87 11.98 8.97
C ASP A 140 -6.92 10.98 9.47
N GLU A 141 -6.85 9.73 8.99
CA GLU A 141 -7.66 8.63 9.52
C GLU A 141 -7.31 8.34 10.98
N LEU A 142 -6.02 8.27 11.34
CA LEU A 142 -5.59 8.08 12.74
C LEU A 142 -6.16 9.17 13.65
N ARG A 143 -6.08 10.45 13.25
CA ARG A 143 -6.65 11.55 14.03
C ARG A 143 -8.17 11.41 14.18
N THR A 144 -8.86 11.06 13.10
CA THR A 144 -10.32 10.87 13.10
C THR A 144 -10.72 9.72 14.02
N ILE A 145 -10.11 8.55 13.84
CA ILE A 145 -10.40 7.33 14.61
C ILE A 145 -10.12 7.56 16.10
N LYS A 146 -8.98 8.17 16.44
CA LYS A 146 -8.59 8.50 17.82
C LYS A 146 -9.58 9.43 18.52
N GLY A 147 -10.29 10.27 17.76
CA GLY A 147 -11.33 11.17 18.29
C GLY A 147 -12.66 10.47 18.64
N THR A 148 -12.80 9.19 18.33
CA THR A 148 -14.05 8.43 18.51
C THR A 148 -13.92 7.35 19.58
N LYS A 149 -15.05 6.90 20.14
CA LYS A 149 -15.12 5.79 21.11
C LYS A 149 -16.34 4.91 20.83
N GLY A 150 -16.34 3.71 21.40
CA GLY A 150 -17.42 2.74 21.30
C GLY A 150 -17.69 2.31 19.87
N ALA A 151 -18.97 2.11 19.52
CA ALA A 151 -19.37 1.62 18.21
C ALA A 151 -18.87 2.48 17.03
N ALA A 152 -18.73 3.79 17.21
CA ALA A 152 -18.18 4.68 16.18
C ALA A 152 -16.70 4.39 15.93
N PHE A 153 -15.91 4.20 17.00
CA PHE A 153 -14.52 3.75 16.91
C PHE A 153 -14.43 2.39 16.24
N ASP A 154 -15.23 1.43 16.72
CA ASP A 154 -15.21 0.04 16.21
C ASP A 154 -15.49 0.01 14.70
N THR A 155 -16.43 0.83 14.22
CA THR A 155 -16.76 0.93 12.79
C THR A 155 -15.59 1.45 11.95
N LEU A 156 -14.98 2.56 12.36
CA LEU A 156 -13.88 3.18 11.62
C LEU A 156 -12.61 2.32 11.69
N PHE A 157 -12.29 1.78 12.86
CA PHE A 157 -11.18 0.85 13.07
C PHE A 157 -11.29 -0.37 12.17
N LEU A 158 -12.46 -1.03 12.14
CA LEU A 158 -12.67 -2.23 11.32
C LEU A 158 -12.64 -1.92 9.82
N ALA A 159 -13.10 -0.74 9.40
CA ALA A 159 -12.97 -0.30 8.02
C ALA A 159 -11.49 -0.12 7.63
N ALA A 160 -10.71 0.62 8.42
CA ALA A 160 -9.29 0.83 8.18
C ALA A 160 -8.50 -0.49 8.17
N MET A 161 -8.74 -1.37 9.15
CA MET A 161 -8.08 -2.68 9.20
C MET A 161 -8.43 -3.57 8.01
N ARG A 162 -9.68 -3.51 7.52
CA ARG A 162 -10.08 -4.27 6.32
C ARG A 162 -9.29 -3.83 5.09
N ASP A 163 -9.24 -2.52 4.83
CA ASP A 163 -8.57 -1.97 3.67
C ASP A 163 -7.04 -2.19 3.75
N HIS A 164 -6.48 -2.04 4.95
CA HIS A 164 -5.08 -2.34 5.22
C HIS A 164 -4.71 -3.81 4.98
N LEU A 165 -5.49 -4.76 5.52
CA LEU A 165 -5.23 -6.20 5.37
C LEU A 165 -5.39 -6.66 3.92
N ASP A 166 -6.40 -6.15 3.21
CA ASP A 166 -6.62 -6.47 1.79
C ASP A 166 -5.44 -5.99 0.94
N GLN A 167 -4.93 -4.79 1.21
CA GLN A 167 -3.75 -4.28 0.52
C GLN A 167 -2.46 -5.00 0.92
N ALA A 168 -2.22 -5.23 2.22
CA ALA A 168 -1.03 -5.89 2.73
C ALA A 168 -0.85 -7.28 2.07
N ALA A 169 -1.95 -8.05 1.96
CA ALA A 169 -1.95 -9.32 1.25
C ALA A 169 -1.56 -9.18 -0.23
N LYS A 170 -2.13 -8.18 -0.92
CA LYS A 170 -1.85 -7.92 -2.34
C LYS A 170 -0.38 -7.56 -2.59
N ILE A 171 0.19 -6.63 -1.82
CA ILE A 171 1.58 -6.19 -2.04
C ILE A 171 2.59 -7.25 -1.60
N ALA A 172 2.27 -8.02 -0.55
CA ALA A 172 3.08 -9.16 -0.14
C ALA A 172 3.09 -10.26 -1.21
N HIS A 173 1.97 -10.50 -1.90
CA HIS A 173 1.93 -11.39 -3.06
C HIS A 173 2.86 -10.91 -4.19
N SER A 174 2.83 -9.61 -4.51
CA SER A 174 3.72 -9.01 -5.52
C SER A 174 5.19 -9.19 -5.15
N GLN A 175 5.56 -8.93 -3.89
CA GLN A 175 6.90 -9.16 -3.39
C GLN A 175 7.31 -10.63 -3.47
N ARG A 176 6.44 -11.56 -3.04
CA ARG A 176 6.72 -12.99 -3.11
C ARG A 176 6.97 -13.45 -4.55
N SER A 177 6.33 -12.83 -5.53
CA SER A 177 6.44 -13.18 -6.94
C SER A 177 7.69 -12.57 -7.60
N ALA A 178 7.93 -11.28 -7.38
CA ALA A 178 8.93 -10.49 -8.11
C ALA A 178 10.21 -10.17 -7.31
N GLY A 179 10.25 -10.46 -6.02
CA GLY A 179 11.43 -10.30 -5.16
C GLY A 179 12.54 -11.31 -5.48
N ALA A 180 13.78 -10.94 -5.15
CA ALA A 180 14.97 -11.76 -5.37
C ALA A 180 15.49 -12.40 -4.07
N ASP A 181 15.44 -11.68 -2.95
CA ASP A 181 15.98 -12.18 -1.68
C ASP A 181 15.10 -13.30 -1.07
N PRO A 182 15.63 -14.52 -0.83
CA PRO A 182 14.83 -15.63 -0.33
C PRO A 182 14.18 -15.39 1.03
N ALA A 183 14.81 -14.61 1.92
CA ALA A 183 14.23 -14.31 3.23
C ALA A 183 13.11 -13.26 3.12
N ALA A 184 13.27 -12.26 2.26
CA ALA A 184 12.21 -11.29 1.97
C ALA A 184 10.99 -11.98 1.35
N LYS A 185 11.18 -12.90 0.39
CA LYS A 185 10.08 -13.70 -0.20
C LYS A 185 9.37 -14.58 0.84
N ARG A 186 10.12 -15.19 1.77
CA ARG A 186 9.52 -15.98 2.86
C ARG A 186 8.71 -15.12 3.82
N LEU A 187 9.23 -13.95 4.20
CA LEU A 187 8.46 -13.02 5.03
C LEU A 187 7.19 -12.60 4.30
N ALA A 188 7.28 -12.16 3.04
CA ALA A 188 6.12 -11.78 2.25
C ALA A 188 5.07 -12.90 2.13
N ALA A 189 5.49 -14.16 1.97
CA ALA A 189 4.56 -15.30 2.03
C ALA A 189 3.82 -15.43 3.37
N SER A 190 4.54 -15.16 4.48
CA SER A 190 3.94 -15.12 5.81
C SER A 190 2.94 -13.97 5.92
N VAL A 191 3.32 -12.75 5.51
CA VAL A 191 2.47 -11.56 5.54
C VAL A 191 1.19 -11.74 4.72
N GLU A 192 1.30 -12.28 3.51
CA GLU A 192 0.15 -12.59 2.65
C GLU A 192 -0.83 -13.54 3.38
N LYS A 193 -0.30 -14.62 3.96
CA LYS A 193 -1.10 -15.61 4.68
C LYS A 193 -1.73 -15.06 5.96
N THR A 194 -0.97 -14.34 6.78
CA THR A 194 -1.47 -13.79 8.05
C THR A 194 -2.49 -12.69 7.79
N SER A 195 -2.26 -11.82 6.81
CA SER A 195 -3.20 -10.77 6.41
C SER A 195 -4.55 -11.36 6.00
N LEU A 196 -4.55 -12.38 5.13
CA LEU A 196 -5.78 -13.09 4.73
C LEU A 196 -6.46 -13.80 5.92
N THR A 197 -5.68 -14.37 6.83
CA THR A 197 -6.20 -15.03 8.04
C THR A 197 -6.89 -14.03 8.97
N TRP A 198 -6.27 -12.88 9.21
CA TRP A 198 -6.85 -11.81 10.03
C TRP A 198 -8.07 -11.19 9.37
N ARG A 199 -8.02 -11.00 8.05
CA ARG A 199 -9.13 -10.50 7.24
C ARG A 199 -10.35 -11.40 7.29
N ALA A 200 -10.17 -12.71 7.23
CA ALA A 200 -11.24 -13.70 7.32
C ALA A 200 -11.87 -13.79 8.72
N ARG A 201 -11.11 -13.42 9.76
CA ARG A 201 -11.53 -13.42 11.17
C ARG A 201 -11.91 -12.04 11.69
N LEU A 202 -11.94 -11.04 10.81
CA LEU A 202 -12.25 -9.66 11.17
C LEU A 202 -13.68 -9.61 11.76
N PRO A 203 -13.87 -9.05 12.97
CA PRO A 203 -15.19 -8.94 13.58
C PRO A 203 -16.15 -8.13 12.70
N LYS A 204 -17.45 -8.45 12.76
CA LYS A 204 -18.49 -7.69 12.04
C LYS A 204 -18.82 -6.33 12.69
N GLY A 205 -18.33 -6.10 13.91
CA GLY A 205 -18.71 -4.97 14.76
C GLY A 205 -20.11 -5.12 15.35
N SER A 206 -20.35 -4.44 16.46
CA SER A 206 -21.60 -4.46 17.23
C SER A 206 -22.84 -3.93 16.48
N GLY A 207 -22.68 -3.37 15.28
CA GLY A 207 -23.76 -2.87 14.41
C GLY A 207 -24.22 -3.81 13.28
N GLY A 208 -23.54 -4.94 13.03
CA GLY A 208 -23.86 -5.85 11.93
C GLY A 208 -24.67 -7.06 12.38
N ARG A 209 -26.00 -6.93 12.51
CA ARG A 209 -26.94 -8.06 12.50
C ARG A 209 -27.37 -8.39 11.08
#